data_AF-A0A2M8EZ42-F1
#
_entry.id   AF-A0A2M8EZ42-F1
#
_cell.length_a   1.000
_cell.length_b   1.000
_cell.length_c   1.000
_cell.angle_alpha   90.00
_cell.angle_beta   90.00
_cell.angle_gamma   90.00
#
_symmetry.space_group_name_H-M   'P 1'
#
loop_
_entity.id
_entity.type
_entity.pdbx_description
1 polymer ?
#
loop_
_entity_poly.entity_id
_entity_poly.type
_entity_poly.pdbx_seq_one_letter_code
_entity_poly.pdbx_strand_id
1 'polypeptide(L)'
;MVKKSKSLEEETETGKPEIEPEEKEDLGKEGGAEETPQGPGKSEVNYRKKFSESTTENQILQAKLKAAEEKLGKITSAEIPAEQELKNLYLDWEIMSEPERKLAEKNLILERRLKKVEQDFGGMKEEKEWNEQVDNFLEKGKILDTYPELDGKEKEFREFANKPTHKGASLNVLAQAFLFREGGEVPSVRRTPVLEPGSGGPKETPKSKKMTSEELKVLRENDPKKWREIITKHPDWIPSEIE
;
A
#
# COMPACT_ATOMS: atom_id res chain seq x y z
N MET A 1 -13.32 53.00 -75.18
CA MET A 1 -12.73 51.69 -75.57
C MET A 1 -12.45 50.94 -74.26
N VAL A 2 -13.33 50.07 -73.71
CA VAL A 2 -13.67 48.67 -74.10
C VAL A 2 -12.37 47.85 -74.16
N LYS A 3 -12.01 46.86 -73.32
CA LYS A 3 -12.67 45.74 -72.58
C LYS A 3 -11.78 45.42 -71.33
N LYS A 4 -12.24 45.10 -70.11
CA LYS A 4 -13.08 44.03 -69.52
C LYS A 4 -12.38 42.66 -69.36
N SER A 5 -12.37 42.19 -68.09
CA SER A 5 -12.33 40.80 -67.55
C SER A 5 -11.02 40.00 -67.70
N LYS A 6 -10.63 39.07 -66.82
CA LYS A 6 -11.41 38.15 -65.97
C LYS A 6 -10.53 37.53 -64.87
N SER A 7 -11.18 37.20 -63.76
CA SER A 7 -10.73 36.49 -62.55
C SER A 7 -10.70 34.95 -62.71
N LEU A 8 -10.36 34.25 -61.60
CA LEU A 8 -10.51 32.81 -61.28
C LEU A 8 -9.44 31.87 -61.87
N GLU A 9 -9.03 30.76 -61.27
CA GLU A 9 -9.11 30.05 -59.97
C GLU A 9 -8.31 28.73 -60.19
N GLU A 10 -7.95 27.98 -59.13
CA GLU A 10 -7.80 26.50 -59.09
C GLU A 10 -6.87 25.77 -60.10
N GLU A 11 -6.22 24.64 -59.85
CA GLU A 11 -5.88 23.79 -58.70
C GLU A 11 -4.94 22.70 -59.30
N THR A 12 -4.12 22.06 -58.45
CA THR A 12 -3.62 20.67 -58.53
C THR A 12 -2.73 20.15 -59.69
N GLU A 13 -1.55 19.63 -59.36
CA GLU A 13 -1.08 18.23 -59.60
C GLU A 13 0.41 18.09 -59.18
N THR A 14 0.73 17.50 -58.01
CA THR A 14 1.27 16.13 -57.83
C THR A 14 2.35 15.65 -58.83
N GLY A 15 3.54 15.28 -58.31
CA GLY A 15 4.26 14.09 -58.79
C GLY A 15 5.80 14.11 -58.82
N LYS A 16 6.41 13.38 -57.86
CA LYS A 16 7.74 12.70 -57.87
C LYS A 16 9.06 13.51 -57.78
N PRO A 17 9.89 13.26 -56.74
CA PRO A 17 11.34 13.32 -56.85
C PRO A 17 11.92 11.98 -57.31
N GLU A 18 12.95 12.11 -58.14
CA GLU A 18 13.72 11.10 -58.88
C GLU A 18 14.69 10.35 -57.95
N ILE A 19 14.81 9.02 -58.15
CA ILE A 19 15.64 8.09 -57.38
C ILE A 19 16.84 7.73 -58.25
N GLU A 20 18.06 8.06 -57.83
CA GLU A 20 19.31 7.55 -58.41
C GLU A 20 19.70 6.18 -57.81
N PRO A 21 20.30 5.26 -58.59
CA PRO A 21 20.44 3.84 -58.24
C PRO A 21 21.73 3.46 -57.48
N GLU A 22 21.64 2.33 -56.77
CA GLU A 22 22.69 1.62 -56.02
C GLU A 22 23.94 1.24 -56.85
N GLU A 23 25.12 1.34 -56.23
CA GLU A 23 26.31 0.57 -56.59
C GLU A 23 26.73 -0.30 -55.39
N LYS A 24 26.83 -1.61 -55.63
CA LYS A 24 27.19 -2.64 -54.66
C LYS A 24 28.67 -2.96 -54.81
N GLU A 25 29.46 -2.83 -53.75
CA GLU A 25 30.77 -3.48 -53.67
C GLU A 25 30.73 -4.66 -52.67
N ASP A 26 31.06 -5.81 -53.24
CA ASP A 26 31.27 -7.12 -52.62
C ASP A 26 32.78 -7.30 -52.36
N LEU A 27 33.18 -7.59 -51.12
CA LEU A 27 34.54 -8.07 -50.82
C LEU A 27 34.51 -9.14 -49.72
N GLY A 28 34.66 -10.38 -50.15
CA GLY A 28 34.96 -11.54 -49.30
C GLY A 28 36.46 -11.90 -49.26
N LYS A 29 36.99 -11.97 -48.03
CA LYS A 29 37.69 -13.12 -47.40
C LYS A 29 39.12 -13.56 -47.82
N GLU A 30 40.06 -13.39 -46.88
CA GLU A 30 41.14 -14.29 -46.38
C GLU A 30 42.20 -13.37 -45.69
N GLY A 31 42.79 -13.58 -44.51
CA GLY A 31 42.97 -14.70 -43.58
C GLY A 31 44.43 -14.64 -43.07
N GLY A 32 44.66 -14.35 -41.78
CA GLY A 32 46.01 -14.37 -41.17
C GLY A 32 46.03 -13.83 -39.73
N ALA A 33 46.49 -14.65 -38.79
CA ALA A 33 46.25 -14.59 -37.34
C ALA A 33 47.38 -13.99 -36.50
N GLU A 34 47.02 -13.40 -35.34
CA GLU A 34 47.72 -13.25 -34.04
C GLU A 34 47.08 -12.04 -33.31
N GLU A 35 46.67 -11.99 -32.04
CA GLU A 35 47.00 -12.71 -30.81
C GLU A 35 45.75 -12.84 -29.91
N THR A 36 45.75 -13.85 -29.03
CA THR A 36 44.75 -14.03 -27.97
C THR A 36 45.12 -13.22 -26.74
N PRO A 37 44.13 -12.64 -26.03
CA PRO A 37 44.16 -12.65 -24.57
C PRO A 37 42.94 -13.39 -24.02
N GLN A 38 43.21 -14.21 -23.01
CA GLN A 38 42.33 -15.18 -22.39
C GLN A 38 41.52 -14.53 -21.24
N GLY A 39 40.18 -14.59 -21.32
CA GLY A 39 39.21 -14.45 -20.20
C GLY A 39 38.47 -13.11 -20.06
N PRO A 40 37.19 -13.07 -19.59
CA PRO A 40 36.28 -14.15 -19.18
C PRO A 40 35.24 -14.49 -20.27
N GLY A 41 34.56 -15.62 -20.13
CA GLY A 41 33.62 -16.15 -21.12
C GLY A 41 32.60 -15.11 -21.59
N LYS A 42 32.61 -14.83 -22.91
CA LYS A 42 31.53 -14.11 -23.58
C LYS A 42 30.29 -14.98 -23.41
N SER A 43 29.47 -14.71 -22.39
CA SER A 43 28.11 -15.26 -22.32
C SER A 43 27.47 -14.93 -23.66
N GLU A 44 27.01 -15.95 -24.39
CA GLU A 44 26.28 -15.75 -25.65
C GLU A 44 25.15 -14.74 -25.39
N VAL A 45 25.34 -13.51 -25.86
CA VAL A 45 24.35 -12.47 -25.68
C VAL A 45 23.16 -12.89 -26.50
N ASN A 46 22.13 -13.40 -25.83
CA ASN A 46 20.91 -13.81 -26.48
C ASN A 46 20.19 -12.53 -26.96
N TYR A 47 20.51 -12.09 -28.18
CA TYR A 47 19.99 -10.86 -28.78
C TYR A 47 18.46 -10.81 -28.78
N ARG A 48 17.81 -11.97 -28.89
CA ARG A 48 16.35 -12.08 -28.77
C ARG A 48 15.86 -11.64 -27.40
N LYS A 49 16.55 -12.06 -26.33
CA LYS A 49 16.23 -11.67 -24.95
C LYS A 49 16.49 -10.18 -24.71
N LYS A 50 17.61 -9.64 -25.20
CA LYS A 50 17.92 -8.20 -25.08
C LYS A 50 16.94 -7.33 -25.86
N PHE A 51 16.54 -7.75 -27.05
CA PHE A 51 15.54 -7.03 -27.84
C PHE A 51 14.15 -7.09 -27.19
N SER A 52 13.75 -8.24 -26.64
CA SER A 52 12.50 -8.32 -25.87
C SER A 52 12.53 -7.45 -24.63
N GLU A 53 13.63 -7.48 -23.86
CA GLU A 53 13.81 -6.63 -22.67
C GLU A 53 13.76 -5.14 -23.05
N SER A 54 14.48 -4.73 -24.09
CA SER A 54 14.48 -3.36 -24.59
C SER A 54 13.10 -2.91 -25.09
N THR A 55 12.37 -3.80 -25.77
CA THR A 55 11.00 -3.51 -26.22
C THR A 55 10.06 -3.32 -25.03
N THR A 56 10.16 -4.20 -24.02
CA THR A 56 9.35 -4.06 -22.79
C THR A 56 9.69 -2.79 -22.03
N GLU A 57 10.97 -2.44 -21.92
CA GLU A 57 11.42 -1.22 -21.26
C GLU A 57 10.93 0.03 -22.00
N ASN A 58 11.03 0.06 -23.33
CA ASN A 58 10.50 1.16 -24.13
C ASN A 58 8.98 1.31 -23.98
N GLN A 59 8.22 0.21 -23.93
CA GLN A 59 6.79 0.25 -23.65
C GLN A 59 6.49 0.80 -22.25
N ILE A 60 7.27 0.40 -21.25
CA ILE A 60 7.15 0.91 -19.88
C ILE A 60 7.48 2.42 -19.84
N LEU A 61 8.51 2.86 -20.54
CA LEU A 61 8.90 4.27 -20.63
C LEU A 61 7.81 5.09 -21.32
N GLN A 62 7.26 4.62 -22.44
CA GLN A 62 6.13 5.24 -23.13
C GLN A 62 4.90 5.35 -22.21
N ALA A 63 4.57 4.27 -21.48
CA ALA A 63 3.47 4.29 -20.52
C ALA A 63 3.71 5.29 -19.38
N LYS A 64 4.95 5.38 -18.87
CA LYS A 64 5.33 6.37 -17.84
C LYS A 64 5.25 7.80 -18.37
N LEU A 65 5.72 8.05 -19.60
CA LEU A 65 5.62 9.36 -20.25
C LEU A 65 4.17 9.77 -20.42
N LYS A 66 3.31 8.89 -20.96
CA LYS A 66 1.87 9.15 -21.09
C LYS A 66 1.21 9.42 -19.73
N ALA A 67 1.54 8.64 -18.70
CA ALA A 67 1.02 8.88 -17.35
C ALA A 67 1.50 10.22 -16.76
N ALA A 68 2.74 10.64 -17.06
CA ALA A 68 3.27 11.93 -16.65
C ALA A 68 2.58 13.08 -17.41
N GLU A 69 2.36 12.94 -18.72
CA GLU A 69 1.64 13.90 -19.55
C GLU A 69 0.19 14.05 -19.10
N GLU A 70 -0.51 12.96 -18.78
CA GLU A 70 -1.87 13.00 -18.24
C GLU A 70 -1.93 13.71 -16.89
N LYS A 71 -0.94 13.47 -16.02
CA LYS A 71 -0.82 14.20 -14.74
C LYS A 71 -0.56 15.68 -14.99
N LEU A 72 0.36 16.02 -15.90
CA LEU A 72 0.68 17.40 -16.22
C LEU A 72 -0.52 18.12 -16.83
N GLY A 73 -1.23 17.50 -17.78
CA GLY A 73 -2.43 18.05 -18.42
C GLY A 73 -3.58 18.26 -17.43
N LYS A 74 -3.79 17.33 -16.48
CA LYS A 74 -4.76 17.50 -15.39
C LYS A 74 -4.35 18.63 -14.45
N ILE A 75 -3.05 18.78 -14.16
CA ILE A 75 -2.55 19.87 -13.31
C ILE A 75 -2.73 21.22 -14.02
N THR A 76 -2.33 21.34 -15.29
CA THR A 76 -2.43 22.62 -16.02
C THR A 76 -3.87 23.06 -16.27
N SER A 77 -4.79 22.12 -16.51
CA SER A 77 -6.21 22.43 -16.72
C SER A 77 -6.96 22.74 -15.42
N ALA A 78 -6.66 22.06 -14.32
CA ALA A 78 -7.29 22.32 -13.03
C ALA A 78 -6.76 23.58 -12.31
N GLU A 79 -5.61 24.10 -12.75
CA GLU A 79 -4.94 25.21 -12.06
C GLU A 79 -5.27 26.59 -12.61
N ILE A 80 -6.00 26.69 -13.73
CA ILE A 80 -6.53 27.96 -14.25
C ILE A 80 -7.46 28.54 -13.17
N PRO A 81 -7.09 29.67 -12.52
CA PRO A 81 -7.91 30.23 -11.45
C PRO A 81 -9.25 30.69 -12.00
N ALA A 82 -10.33 30.45 -11.25
CA ALA A 82 -11.62 30.99 -11.65
C ALA A 82 -11.60 32.52 -11.47
N GLU A 83 -12.18 33.27 -12.41
CA GLU A 83 -12.24 34.74 -12.32
C GLU A 83 -12.88 35.23 -11.00
N GLN A 84 -13.80 34.46 -10.44
CA GLN A 84 -14.41 34.74 -9.15
C GLN A 84 -13.40 34.65 -7.99
N GLU A 85 -12.47 33.70 -8.02
CA GLU A 85 -11.41 33.59 -7.01
C GLU A 85 -10.45 34.78 -7.09
N LEU A 86 -10.14 35.22 -8.30
CA LEU A 86 -9.30 36.40 -8.54
C LEU A 86 -9.98 37.69 -8.09
N LYS A 87 -11.27 37.87 -8.37
CA LYS A 87 -12.07 39.01 -7.87
C LYS A 87 -12.17 39.01 -6.34
N ASN A 88 -12.22 37.85 -5.70
CA ASN A 88 -12.25 37.74 -4.24
C ASN A 88 -10.90 38.10 -3.60
N LEU A 89 -9.79 37.77 -4.27
CA LEU A 89 -8.43 38.04 -3.77
C LEU A 89 -7.96 39.46 -4.07
N TYR A 90 -8.40 40.04 -5.19
CA TYR A 90 -8.05 41.38 -5.63
C TYR A 90 -9.31 42.22 -5.80
N LEU A 91 -9.63 43.08 -4.83
CA LEU A 91 -10.80 43.97 -4.89
C LEU A 91 -10.75 44.91 -6.12
N ASP A 92 -9.55 45.31 -6.54
CA ASP A 92 -9.34 46.19 -7.70
C ASP A 92 -9.24 45.41 -9.02
N TRP A 93 -9.70 44.16 -9.07
CA TRP A 93 -9.63 43.31 -10.27
C TRP A 93 -10.23 43.97 -11.51
N GLU A 94 -11.33 44.70 -11.35
CA GLU A 94 -12.03 45.36 -12.46
C GLU A 94 -11.32 46.64 -12.94
N ILE A 95 -10.43 47.20 -12.11
CA ILE A 95 -9.69 48.42 -12.39
C ILE A 95 -8.27 48.09 -12.89
N MET A 96 -7.76 46.90 -12.57
CA MET A 96 -6.46 46.42 -13.05
C MET A 96 -6.40 46.32 -14.58
N SER A 97 -5.28 46.80 -15.12
CA SER A 97 -4.98 46.68 -16.53
C SER A 97 -4.82 45.20 -16.95
N GLU A 98 -5.04 44.90 -18.23
CA GLU A 98 -4.85 43.53 -18.74
C GLU A 98 -3.50 42.87 -18.41
N PRO A 99 -2.34 43.57 -18.48
CA PRO A 99 -1.07 42.95 -18.07
C PRO A 99 -1.01 42.67 -16.57
N GLU A 100 -1.58 43.53 -15.72
CA GLU A 100 -1.65 43.32 -14.27
C GLU A 100 -2.53 42.12 -13.92
N ARG A 101 -3.70 41.98 -14.57
CA ARG A 101 -4.58 40.82 -14.42
C ARG A 101 -3.88 39.51 -14.82
N LYS A 102 -3.18 39.49 -15.96
CA LYS A 102 -2.40 38.32 -16.40
C LYS A 102 -1.26 37.99 -15.44
N LEU A 103 -0.63 38.98 -14.81
CA LEU A 103 0.42 38.76 -13.83
C LEU A 103 -0.16 38.17 -12.54
N ALA A 104 -1.28 38.72 -12.05
CA ALA A 104 -2.00 38.22 -10.89
C ALA A 104 -2.48 36.77 -11.07
N GLU A 105 -3.04 36.43 -12.24
CA GLU A 105 -3.37 35.05 -12.63
C GLU A 105 -2.17 34.12 -12.55
N LYS A 106 -1.05 34.51 -13.17
CA LYS A 106 0.17 33.72 -13.17
C LYS A 106 0.76 33.55 -11.78
N ASN A 107 0.74 34.60 -10.96
CA ASN A 107 1.23 34.53 -9.59
C ASN A 107 0.39 33.57 -8.75
N LEU A 108 -0.93 33.60 -8.90
CA LEU A 108 -1.82 32.67 -8.19
C LEU A 108 -1.55 31.21 -8.60
N ILE A 109 -1.39 30.96 -9.90
CA ILE A 109 -0.97 29.65 -10.42
C ILE A 109 0.36 29.22 -9.78
N LEU A 110 1.36 30.10 -9.74
CA LEU A 110 2.66 29.81 -9.16
C LEU A 110 2.57 29.50 -7.66
N GLU A 111 1.79 30.27 -6.89
CA GLU A 111 1.57 30.03 -5.47
C GLU A 111 0.92 28.67 -5.20
N ARG A 112 -0.06 28.27 -6.03
CA ARG A 112 -0.69 26.93 -5.95
C ARG A 112 0.31 25.82 -6.22
N ARG A 113 1.14 25.98 -7.27
CA ARG A 113 2.22 25.04 -7.56
C ARG A 113 3.20 24.94 -6.40
N LEU A 114 3.60 26.06 -5.83
CA LEU A 114 4.52 26.09 -4.71
C LEU A 114 3.94 25.36 -3.50
N LYS A 115 2.68 25.64 -3.12
CA LYS A 115 2.00 24.96 -2.01
C LYS A 115 1.91 23.45 -2.22
N LYS A 116 1.63 23.01 -3.46
CA LYS A 116 1.59 21.58 -3.78
C LYS A 116 2.97 20.94 -3.65
N VAL A 117 3.99 21.60 -4.16
CA VAL A 117 5.38 21.16 -4.02
C VAL A 117 5.77 21.09 -2.54
N GLU A 118 5.45 22.11 -1.74
CA GLU A 118 5.67 22.11 -0.30
C GLU A 118 4.95 20.97 0.42
N GLN A 119 3.70 20.66 0.04
CA GLN A 119 2.95 19.53 0.57
C GLN A 119 3.62 18.19 0.21
N ASP A 120 4.04 18.02 -1.04
CA ASP A 120 4.75 16.82 -1.49
C ASP A 120 6.09 16.64 -0.75
N PHE A 121 6.83 17.73 -0.54
CA PHE A 121 8.05 17.72 0.28
C PHE A 121 7.77 17.48 1.77
N GLY A 122 6.66 17.97 2.30
CA GLY A 122 6.21 17.70 3.66
C GLY A 122 5.94 16.21 3.87
N GLY A 123 5.19 15.59 2.96
CA GLY A 123 4.92 14.15 2.99
C GLY A 123 6.19 13.29 2.87
N MET A 124 7.20 13.75 2.12
CA MET A 124 8.51 13.08 2.08
C MET A 124 9.27 13.16 3.41
N LYS A 125 9.17 14.28 4.14
CA LYS A 125 9.80 14.41 5.47
C LYS A 125 9.12 13.49 6.47
N GLU A 126 7.79 13.49 6.51
CA GLU A 126 7.01 12.59 7.37
C GLU A 126 7.32 11.11 7.08
N GLU A 127 7.50 10.75 5.81
CA GLU A 127 7.90 9.40 5.43
C GLU A 127 9.33 9.06 5.88
N LYS A 128 10.28 9.99 5.80
CA LYS A 128 11.63 9.79 6.33
C LYS A 128 11.61 9.63 7.84
N GLU A 129 10.92 10.51 8.54
CA GLU A 129 10.78 10.45 10.00
C GLU A 129 10.12 9.14 10.44
N TRP A 130 9.08 8.69 9.74
CA TRP A 130 8.45 7.41 10.02
C TRP A 130 9.40 6.22 9.80
N ASN A 131 10.15 6.21 8.70
CA ASN A 131 11.15 5.17 8.45
C ASN A 131 12.25 5.16 9.51
N GLU A 132 12.73 6.33 9.93
CA GLU A 132 13.69 6.46 11.02
C GLU A 132 13.11 5.94 12.34
N GLN A 133 11.83 6.20 12.63
CA GLN A 133 11.17 5.65 13.82
C GLN A 133 11.05 4.13 13.78
N VAL A 134 10.71 3.54 12.63
CA VAL A 134 10.67 2.09 12.42
C VAL A 134 12.06 1.48 12.64
N ASP A 135 13.09 2.09 12.09
CA ASP A 135 14.46 1.59 12.19
C ASP A 135 14.98 1.66 13.64
N ASN A 136 14.76 2.79 14.32
CA ASN A 136 15.05 2.94 15.74
C ASN A 136 14.28 1.92 16.61
N PHE A 137 13.04 1.58 16.24
CA PHE A 137 12.24 0.59 16.95
C PHE A 137 12.79 -0.83 16.77
N LEU A 138 13.20 -1.19 15.55
CA LEU A 138 13.82 -2.48 15.28
C LEU A 138 15.16 -2.63 16.01
N GLU A 139 15.99 -1.59 16.01
CA GLU A 139 17.26 -1.58 16.76
C GLU A 139 17.02 -1.72 18.27
N LYS A 140 16.08 -0.94 18.83
CA LYS A 140 15.71 -1.06 20.25
C LYS A 140 15.08 -2.42 20.57
N GLY A 141 14.25 -2.96 19.69
CA GLY A 141 13.62 -4.26 19.84
C GLY A 141 14.65 -5.40 19.93
N LYS A 142 15.72 -5.32 19.15
CA LYS A 142 16.88 -6.23 19.24
C LYS A 142 17.63 -6.09 20.57
N ILE A 143 17.85 -4.86 21.02
CA ILE A 143 18.61 -4.58 22.25
C ILE A 143 17.83 -5.00 23.51
N LEU A 144 16.51 -4.81 23.49
CA LEU A 144 15.63 -5.04 24.63
C LEU A 144 14.98 -6.44 24.62
N ASP A 145 15.31 -7.29 23.65
CA ASP A 145 14.78 -8.66 23.44
C ASP A 145 13.25 -8.76 23.64
N THR A 146 12.53 -7.68 23.29
CA THR A 146 11.11 -7.55 23.62
C THR A 146 10.24 -8.33 22.64
N TYR A 147 10.78 -8.56 21.43
CA TYR A 147 10.13 -9.30 20.35
C TYR A 147 11.18 -10.14 19.60
N PRO A 148 11.66 -11.24 20.18
CA PRO A 148 12.65 -12.12 19.53
C PRO A 148 12.14 -12.69 18.19
N GLU A 149 10.83 -12.84 18.04
CA GLU A 149 10.18 -13.34 16.82
C GLU A 149 10.23 -12.36 15.64
N LEU A 150 10.56 -11.09 15.88
CA LEU A 150 10.81 -10.10 14.83
C LEU A 150 12.24 -10.17 14.29
N ASP A 151 13.16 -10.81 15.01
CA ASP A 151 14.56 -10.93 14.58
C ASP A 151 14.64 -11.85 13.35
N GLY A 152 15.18 -11.32 12.25
CA GLY A 152 15.17 -11.99 10.93
C GLY A 152 13.96 -11.69 10.03
N LYS A 153 12.88 -11.06 10.54
CA LYS A 153 11.70 -10.65 9.76
C LYS A 153 11.54 -9.13 9.61
N GLU A 154 12.60 -8.39 9.89
CA GLU A 154 12.63 -6.92 9.87
C GLU A 154 12.20 -6.32 8.52
N LYS A 155 12.54 -6.95 7.41
CA LYS A 155 12.17 -6.45 6.07
C LYS A 155 10.66 -6.50 5.86
N GLU A 156 10.04 -7.61 6.25
CA GLU A 156 8.60 -7.82 6.15
C GLU A 156 7.84 -6.90 7.11
N PHE A 157 8.42 -6.66 8.30
CA PHE A 157 7.89 -5.68 9.24
C PHE A 157 7.98 -4.25 8.70
N ARG A 158 9.10 -3.85 8.07
CA ARG A 158 9.23 -2.53 7.41
C ARG A 158 8.18 -2.35 6.33
N GLU A 159 7.98 -3.36 5.48
CA GLU A 159 6.93 -3.34 4.44
C GLU A 159 5.53 -3.28 5.05
N PHE A 160 5.30 -3.96 6.17
CA PHE A 160 4.03 -3.92 6.88
C PHE A 160 3.79 -2.54 7.49
N ALA A 161 4.76 -1.97 8.21
CA ALA A 161 4.66 -0.64 8.83
C ALA A 161 4.54 0.50 7.80
N ASN A 162 5.09 0.34 6.60
CA ASN A 162 5.02 1.34 5.53
C ASN A 162 3.70 1.35 4.75
N LYS A 163 2.77 0.42 5.01
CA LYS A 163 1.45 0.46 4.38
C LYS A 163 0.68 1.71 4.82
N PRO A 164 -0.04 2.40 3.90
CA PRO A 164 -0.80 3.60 4.23
C PRO A 164 -1.80 3.41 5.37
N THR A 165 -2.37 2.21 5.51
CA THR A 165 -3.33 1.83 6.56
C THR A 165 -2.71 1.72 7.97
N HIS A 166 -1.38 1.61 8.03
CA HIS A 166 -0.62 1.34 9.25
C HIS A 166 0.21 2.56 9.68
N LYS A 167 0.42 3.53 8.79
CA LYS A 167 1.05 4.82 9.10
C LYS A 167 0.26 5.54 10.20
N GLY A 168 0.96 5.97 11.26
CA GLY A 168 0.38 6.67 12.40
C GLY A 168 -0.11 5.78 13.56
N ALA A 169 -0.13 4.46 13.40
CA ALA A 169 -0.35 3.54 14.53
C ALA A 169 0.93 3.39 15.37
N SER A 170 0.82 3.14 16.67
CA SER A 170 2.01 2.93 17.50
C SER A 170 2.79 1.68 17.06
N LEU A 171 4.12 1.78 16.96
CA LEU A 171 5.00 0.69 16.48
C LEU A 171 4.86 -0.61 17.29
N ASN A 172 4.58 -0.51 18.60
CA ASN A 172 4.29 -1.68 19.45
C ASN A 172 3.03 -2.44 19.00
N VAL A 173 1.96 -1.72 18.66
CA VAL A 173 0.72 -2.34 18.17
C VAL A 173 0.93 -2.93 16.78
N LEU A 174 1.73 -2.26 15.95
CA LEU A 174 2.10 -2.80 14.63
C LEU A 174 2.93 -4.08 14.75
N ALA A 175 3.88 -4.12 15.68
CA ALA A 175 4.69 -5.32 15.98
C ALA A 175 3.80 -6.48 16.43
N GLN A 176 2.91 -6.23 17.39
CA GLN A 176 1.97 -7.26 17.87
C GLN A 176 0.99 -7.71 16.77
N ALA A 177 0.49 -6.79 15.95
CA ALA A 177 -0.41 -7.12 14.84
C ALA A 177 0.31 -7.92 13.73
N PHE A 178 1.59 -7.63 13.48
CA PHE A 178 2.43 -8.37 12.55
C PHE A 178 2.66 -9.80 13.06
N LEU A 179 3.08 -9.96 14.31
CA LEU A 179 3.28 -11.26 14.94
C LEU A 179 1.98 -12.08 15.01
N PHE A 180 0.84 -11.43 15.31
CA PHE A 180 -0.48 -12.05 15.29
C PHE A 180 -0.85 -12.59 13.90
N ARG A 181 -0.52 -11.85 12.85
CA ARG A 181 -0.80 -12.25 11.46
C ARG A 181 0.04 -13.46 11.02
N GLU A 182 1.23 -13.62 11.57
CA GLU A 182 2.16 -14.70 11.20
C GLU A 182 2.06 -15.96 12.07
N GLY A 183 1.18 -15.96 13.07
CA GLY A 183 0.88 -17.15 13.88
C GLY A 183 1.32 -17.08 15.35
N GLY A 184 1.63 -15.90 15.87
CA GLY A 184 1.92 -15.70 17.29
C GLY A 184 0.71 -16.02 18.19
N GLU A 185 0.91 -16.93 19.14
CA GLU A 185 -0.08 -17.29 20.16
C GLU A 185 -0.34 -16.09 21.10
N VAL A 186 -1.61 -15.81 21.36
CA VAL A 186 -2.04 -14.59 22.05
C VAL A 186 -1.65 -14.62 23.54
N PRO A 187 -0.98 -13.61 24.11
CA PRO A 187 -1.23 -13.30 25.51
C PRO A 187 -2.65 -12.77 25.56
N SER A 188 -3.61 -13.62 25.94
CA SER A 188 -5.03 -13.29 26.07
C SER A 188 -5.20 -11.98 26.84
N VAL A 189 -5.34 -10.87 26.10
CA VAL A 189 -5.69 -9.58 26.68
C VAL A 189 -7.13 -9.73 27.10
N ARG A 190 -7.33 -10.06 28.37
CA ARG A 190 -8.63 -10.02 29.03
C ARG A 190 -9.13 -8.59 28.85
N ARG A 191 -10.05 -8.39 27.91
CA ARG A 191 -10.72 -7.10 27.70
C ARG A 191 -11.35 -6.76 29.04
N THR A 192 -10.79 -5.76 29.72
CA THR A 192 -11.41 -5.20 30.91
C THR A 192 -12.77 -4.66 30.48
N PRO A 193 -13.87 -5.14 31.06
CA PRO A 193 -15.19 -4.63 30.73
C PRO A 193 -15.22 -3.11 30.96
N VAL A 194 -15.67 -2.35 29.96
CA VAL A 194 -15.79 -0.87 30.02
C VAL A 194 -16.83 -0.43 31.06
N LEU A 195 -17.68 -1.37 31.47
CA LEU A 195 -18.62 -1.20 32.58
C LEU A 195 -18.10 -2.03 33.75
N GLU A 196 -18.14 -1.47 34.96
CA GLU A 196 -17.88 -2.28 36.16
C GLU A 196 -18.83 -3.49 36.12
N PRO A 197 -18.31 -4.73 36.19
CA PRO A 197 -19.18 -5.89 36.31
C PRO A 197 -19.97 -5.70 37.60
N GLY A 198 -21.29 -5.54 37.46
CA GLY A 198 -22.17 -5.32 38.60
C GLY A 198 -21.84 -6.33 39.69
N SER A 199 -21.59 -5.84 40.90
CA SER A 199 -21.36 -6.65 42.08
C SER A 199 -22.63 -7.48 42.34
N GLY A 200 -22.73 -8.63 41.67
CA GLY A 200 -23.66 -9.67 42.03
C GLY A 200 -23.24 -10.10 43.42
N GLY A 201 -24.10 -9.78 44.41
CA GLY A 201 -23.90 -10.13 45.80
C GLY A 201 -23.57 -11.61 46.00
N PRO A 202 -23.19 -12.02 47.21
CA PRO A 202 -22.67 -13.35 47.49
C PRO A 202 -23.55 -14.41 46.83
N LYS A 203 -22.99 -15.11 45.83
CA LYS A 203 -23.62 -16.32 45.30
C LYS A 203 -23.61 -17.32 46.44
N GLU A 204 -24.71 -17.39 47.19
CA GLU A 204 -25.01 -18.57 47.97
C GLU A 204 -25.03 -19.74 46.99
N THR A 205 -24.05 -20.61 47.09
CA THR A 205 -24.13 -21.90 46.43
C THR A 205 -25.38 -22.58 46.98
N PRO A 206 -26.34 -22.99 46.14
CA PRO A 206 -27.52 -23.67 46.64
C PRO A 206 -27.03 -24.94 47.34
N LYS A 207 -27.31 -25.06 48.65
CA LYS A 207 -27.03 -26.27 49.42
C LYS A 207 -27.63 -27.44 48.63
N SER A 208 -26.78 -28.34 48.17
CA SER A 208 -27.22 -29.52 47.42
C SER A 208 -28.23 -30.27 48.27
N LYS A 209 -29.45 -30.43 47.73
CA LYS A 209 -30.52 -31.18 48.37
C LYS A 209 -30.04 -32.64 48.49
N LYS A 210 -29.72 -33.09 49.70
CA LYS A 210 -29.40 -34.50 49.98
C LYS A 210 -30.59 -35.36 49.53
N MET A 211 -30.33 -36.38 48.73
CA MET A 211 -31.37 -37.27 48.20
C MET A 211 -31.85 -38.19 49.32
N THR A 212 -33.15 -38.49 49.40
CA THR A 212 -33.66 -39.32 50.50
C THR A 212 -33.24 -40.79 50.34
N SER A 213 -33.12 -41.53 51.45
CA SER A 213 -32.64 -42.93 51.43
C SER A 213 -33.54 -43.88 50.61
N GLU A 214 -34.83 -43.57 50.51
CA GLU A 214 -35.80 -44.31 49.70
C GLU A 214 -35.57 -44.10 48.19
N GLU A 215 -35.30 -42.86 47.77
CA GLU A 215 -34.99 -42.54 46.38
C GLU A 215 -33.69 -43.21 45.91
N LEU A 216 -32.71 -43.38 46.81
CA LEU A 216 -31.46 -44.09 46.53
C LEU A 216 -31.66 -45.61 46.36
N LYS A 217 -32.57 -46.22 47.13
CA LYS A 217 -32.92 -47.64 46.96
C LYS A 217 -33.57 -47.89 45.60
N VAL A 218 -34.52 -47.03 45.22
CA VAL A 218 -35.18 -47.09 43.91
C VAL A 218 -34.18 -46.88 42.77
N LEU A 219 -33.22 -45.97 42.93
CA LEU A 219 -32.19 -45.72 41.92
C LEU A 219 -31.22 -46.90 41.78
N ARG A 220 -30.90 -47.60 42.87
CA ARG A 220 -30.06 -48.79 42.85
C ARG A 220 -30.72 -49.94 42.09
N GLU A 221 -32.03 -50.11 42.23
CA GLU A 221 -32.80 -51.18 41.58
C GLU A 221 -33.10 -50.88 40.12
N ASN A 222 -33.50 -49.65 39.79
CA ASN A 222 -33.92 -49.29 38.43
C ASN A 222 -32.76 -48.84 37.52
N ASP A 223 -31.75 -48.13 38.06
CA ASP A 223 -30.68 -47.51 37.27
C ASP A 223 -29.29 -47.67 37.92
N PRO A 224 -28.70 -48.88 37.88
CA PRO A 224 -27.44 -49.18 38.58
C PRO A 224 -26.22 -48.39 38.06
N LYS A 225 -26.29 -47.85 36.84
CA LYS A 225 -25.23 -46.99 36.27
C LYS A 225 -25.23 -45.60 36.90
N LYS A 226 -26.40 -44.96 37.02
CA LYS A 226 -26.54 -43.63 37.64
C LYS A 226 -26.18 -43.67 39.12
N TRP A 227 -26.55 -44.75 39.81
CA TRP A 227 -26.13 -44.99 41.20
C TRP A 227 -24.61 -44.95 41.39
N ARG A 228 -23.84 -45.62 40.50
CA ARG A 228 -22.37 -45.59 40.55
C ARG A 228 -21.80 -44.20 40.26
N GLU A 229 -22.41 -43.47 39.33
CA GLU A 229 -21.98 -42.09 39.01
C GLU A 229 -22.19 -41.15 40.20
N ILE A 230 -23.31 -41.29 40.92
CA ILE A 230 -23.59 -40.48 42.10
C ILE A 230 -22.60 -40.79 43.24
N ILE A 231 -22.34 -42.07 43.52
CA ILE A 231 -21.36 -42.45 44.56
C ILE A 231 -19.95 -41.95 44.22
N THR A 232 -19.57 -41.95 42.94
CA THR A 232 -18.20 -41.59 42.53
C THR A 232 -17.97 -40.09 42.36
N LYS A 233 -18.97 -39.35 41.85
CA LYS A 233 -18.82 -37.92 41.53
C LYS A 233 -19.47 -36.99 42.55
N HIS A 234 -20.50 -37.47 43.25
CA HIS A 234 -21.30 -36.64 44.16
C HIS A 234 -21.59 -37.38 45.49
N PRO A 235 -20.55 -37.71 46.28
CA PRO A 235 -20.71 -38.38 47.56
C PRO A 235 -21.49 -37.54 48.58
N ASP A 236 -21.48 -36.21 48.43
CA ASP A 236 -22.17 -35.26 49.32
C ASP A 236 -23.70 -35.29 49.17
N TRP A 237 -24.24 -36.00 48.18
CA TRP A 237 -25.68 -36.15 47.94
C TRP A 237 -26.28 -37.36 48.64
N ILE A 238 -25.44 -38.23 49.18
CA ILE A 238 -25.84 -39.43 49.93
C ILE A 238 -26.01 -39.04 51.40
N PRO A 239 -27.18 -39.31 52.03
CA PRO A 239 -27.34 -39.13 53.47
C PRO A 239 -26.37 -40.04 54.22
N SER A 240 -25.69 -39.49 55.23
CA SER A 240 -24.80 -40.23 56.13
C SER A 240 -25.55 -41.06 57.18
N GLU A 241 -26.88 -40.96 57.23
CA GLU A 241 -27.74 -41.75 58.11
C GLU A 241 -28.20 -43.01 57.37
N ILE A 242 -27.45 -44.09 57.58
CA ILE A 242 -27.91 -45.46 57.35
C ILE A 242 -28.12 -46.04 58.75
N GLU A 243 -29.33 -45.86 59.29
CA GLU A 243 -29.88 -46.80 60.27
C GLU A 243 -30.83 -47.78 59.55
#